data_AF-A0A7J4UQL9-F1
#
_entry.id   AF-A0A7J4UQL9-F1
#
_cell.length_a   1.000
_cell.length_b   1.000
_cell.length_c   1.000
_cell.angle_alpha   90.00
_cell.angle_beta   90.00
_cell.angle_gamma   90.00
#
_symmetry.space_group_name_H-M   'P 1'
#
loop_
_entity.id
_entity.type
_entity.pdbx_description
1 polymer ?
#
loop_
_entity_poly.entity_id
_entity_poly.type
_entity_poly.pdbx_seq_one_letter_code
_entity_poly.pdbx_strand_id
1 'polypeptide(L)'
;MSKNPYFKHQQSEKNLIEDITIESIKIHGYDMVYIPRTLVGEDTIFGEDAISKFIDGNVIEMYIESVDGFQGEGDFISKFGLQIRDSVDLVVSKKRFEQSLLYQSDIKVPREGDLIYFPLSKGLFEIKFVEHENPFYQLG
;
A
#
# COMPACT_ATOMS: atom_id res chain seq x y z
N MET A 1 19.26 -31.03 6.45
CA MET A 1 18.39 -30.24 5.53
C MET A 1 18.46 -30.87 4.15
N SER A 2 17.32 -31.34 3.64
CA SER A 2 17.19 -31.99 2.34
C SER A 2 16.82 -30.97 1.26
N LYS A 3 17.81 -30.26 0.71
CA LYS A 3 17.63 -29.52 -0.54
C LYS A 3 18.51 -30.17 -1.60
N ASN A 4 17.97 -30.31 -2.81
CA ASN A 4 18.66 -30.92 -3.93
C ASN A 4 19.94 -30.10 -4.28
N PRO A 5 21.13 -30.72 -4.31
CA PRO A 5 22.42 -30.03 -4.50
C PRO A 5 22.56 -29.33 -5.87
N TYR A 6 21.71 -29.65 -6.84
CA TYR A 6 21.69 -29.00 -8.16
C TYR A 6 20.91 -27.68 -8.18
N PHE A 7 20.09 -27.39 -7.17
CA PHE A 7 19.35 -26.13 -7.08
C PHE A 7 20.05 -25.16 -6.13
N LYS A 8 20.77 -24.19 -6.70
CA LYS A 8 21.36 -23.06 -5.97
C LYS A 8 20.43 -21.87 -6.05
N HIS A 9 19.91 -21.39 -4.92
CA HIS A 9 19.19 -20.11 -4.89
C HIS A 9 20.21 -18.97 -5.02
N GLN A 10 20.33 -18.39 -6.22
CA GLN A 10 21.20 -17.23 -6.44
C GLN A 10 20.45 -15.93 -6.15
N GLN A 11 21.09 -15.00 -5.44
CA GLN A 11 20.47 -13.69 -5.14
C GLN A 11 20.30 -12.82 -6.39
N SER A 12 21.13 -13.01 -7.41
CA SER A 12 21.04 -12.28 -8.70
C SER A 12 19.71 -12.51 -9.41
N GLU A 13 19.19 -13.74 -9.40
CA GLU A 13 17.90 -14.07 -10.02
C GLU A 13 16.74 -13.42 -9.27
N LYS A 14 16.80 -13.37 -7.92
CA LYS A 14 15.79 -12.68 -7.10
C LYS A 14 15.71 -11.20 -7.45
N ASN A 15 16.87 -10.53 -7.54
CA ASN A 15 16.93 -9.11 -7.88
C ASN A 15 16.37 -8.85 -9.28
N LEU A 16 16.68 -9.71 -10.25
CA LEU A 16 16.16 -9.56 -11.62
C LEU A 16 14.63 -9.67 -11.66
N ILE A 17 14.05 -10.67 -10.98
CA ILE A 17 12.58 -10.82 -10.93
C ILE A 17 11.94 -9.62 -10.23
N GLU A 18 12.52 -9.17 -9.12
CA GLU A 18 12.04 -7.99 -8.39
C GLU A 18 12.08 -6.74 -9.26
N ASP A 19 13.19 -6.51 -9.97
CA ASP A 19 13.35 -5.35 -10.85
C ASP A 19 12.36 -5.41 -12.03
N ILE A 20 12.14 -6.57 -12.64
CA ILE A 20 11.11 -6.75 -13.68
C ILE A 20 9.71 -6.45 -13.13
N THR A 21 9.42 -6.89 -11.91
CA THR A 21 8.11 -6.63 -11.26
C THR A 21 7.92 -5.14 -11.00
N ILE A 22 8.96 -4.45 -10.52
CA ILE A 22 8.96 -3.01 -10.33
C ILE A 22 8.71 -2.28 -11.65
N GLU A 23 9.40 -2.66 -12.72
CA GLU A 23 9.20 -2.06 -14.04
C GLU A 23 7.80 -2.32 -14.59
N SER A 24 7.24 -3.52 -14.39
CA SER A 24 5.84 -3.82 -14.75
C SER A 24 4.86 -2.88 -14.04
N ILE A 25 5.03 -2.66 -12.73
CA ILE A 25 4.20 -1.72 -11.94
C ILE A 25 4.37 -0.28 -12.45
N LYS A 26 5.58 0.13 -12.84
CA LYS A 26 5.78 1.48 -13.40
C LYS A 26 5.13 1.68 -14.77
N ILE A 27 5.09 0.64 -15.61
CA ILE A 27 4.49 0.71 -16.95
C ILE A 27 2.96 0.73 -16.87
N HIS A 28 2.38 -0.07 -15.97
CA HIS A 28 0.93 -0.31 -15.92
C HIS A 28 0.21 0.34 -14.73
N GLY A 29 0.94 0.78 -13.72
CA GLY A 29 0.41 1.45 -12.55
C GLY A 29 0.25 2.96 -12.73
N TYR A 30 -0.05 3.63 -11.62
CA TYR A 30 -0.27 5.07 -11.54
C TYR A 30 0.54 5.68 -10.41
N ASP A 31 0.97 6.94 -10.62
CA ASP A 31 1.59 7.74 -9.57
C ASP A 31 0.53 8.17 -8.56
N MET A 32 0.65 7.67 -7.32
CA MET A 32 -0.21 8.01 -6.20
C MET A 32 0.59 8.66 -5.09
N VAL A 33 -0.06 9.41 -4.20
CA VAL A 33 0.61 10.06 -3.07
C VAL A 33 0.27 9.31 -1.79
N TYR A 34 1.27 8.66 -1.21
CA TYR A 34 1.15 8.02 0.11
C TYR A 34 1.42 9.06 1.20
N ILE A 35 0.48 9.18 2.14
CA ILE A 35 0.48 10.21 3.18
C ILE A 35 0.41 9.51 4.55
N PRO A 36 1.55 9.37 5.25
CA PRO A 36 1.58 8.68 6.53
C PRO A 36 0.94 9.50 7.65
N ARG A 37 0.22 8.83 8.54
CA ARG A 37 -0.37 9.43 9.73
C ARG A 37 0.69 9.70 10.80
N THR A 38 0.65 10.87 11.40
CA THR A 38 1.43 11.25 12.58
C THR A 38 0.49 11.41 13.77
N LEU A 39 0.68 10.63 14.83
CA LEU A 39 -0.11 10.77 16.05
C LEU A 39 0.43 11.96 16.86
N VAL A 40 -0.46 12.85 17.27
CA VAL A 40 -0.15 14.02 18.10
C VAL A 40 -0.98 13.95 19.37
N GLY A 41 -0.34 14.15 20.53
CA GLY A 41 -1.04 14.22 21.81
C GLY A 41 -1.49 12.87 22.37
N GLU A 42 -0.68 11.82 22.23
CA GLU A 42 -0.93 10.53 22.87
C GLU A 42 -0.81 10.66 24.40
N ASP A 43 -1.94 10.58 25.11
CA ASP A 43 -1.93 10.39 26.56
C ASP A 43 -1.75 8.89 26.87
N THR A 44 -0.49 8.53 27.12
CA THR A 44 -0.10 7.14 27.45
C THR A 44 -0.61 6.66 28.81
N ILE A 45 -1.19 7.54 29.64
CA ILE A 45 -1.67 7.21 31.00
C ILE A 45 -3.17 6.91 30.98
N PHE A 46 -3.97 7.70 30.26
CA PHE A 46 -5.44 7.55 30.20
C PHE A 46 -5.95 6.85 28.95
N GLY A 47 -5.11 6.63 27.94
CA GLY A 47 -5.51 5.98 26.69
C GLY A 47 -6.52 6.80 25.88
N GLU A 48 -6.45 8.13 25.99
CA GLU A 48 -7.27 9.02 25.17
C GLU A 48 -6.89 8.92 23.69
N ASP A 49 -7.85 9.18 22.82
CA ASP A 49 -7.69 9.09 21.37
C ASP A 49 -6.65 10.11 20.89
N ALA A 50 -5.54 9.62 20.34
CA ALA A 50 -4.50 10.46 19.78
C ALA A 50 -5.02 11.16 18.50
N ILE A 51 -4.85 12.47 18.43
CA ILE A 51 -5.25 13.25 17.26
C ILE A 51 -4.31 12.87 16.10
N SER A 52 -4.87 12.39 15.00
CA SER A 52 -4.12 12.08 13.79
C SER A 52 -3.87 13.34 12.95
N LYS A 53 -2.61 13.53 12.53
CA LYS A 53 -2.18 14.62 11.65
C LYS A 53 -1.48 14.08 10.41
N PHE A 54 -1.80 14.66 9.26
CA PHE A 54 -1.19 14.35 7.97
C PHE A 54 -0.45 15.61 7.49
N ILE A 55 0.88 15.52 7.33
CA ILE A 55 1.74 16.70 7.10
C ILE A 55 2.37 16.63 5.70
N ASP A 56 3.03 15.52 5.42
CA ASP A 56 3.82 15.31 4.20
C ASP A 56 3.33 14.06 3.47
N GLY A 57 3.55 14.01 2.16
CA GLY A 57 3.22 12.86 1.32
C GLY A 57 4.32 12.56 0.31
N ASN A 58 4.49 11.28 -0.02
CA ASN A 58 5.49 10.80 -0.97
C ASN A 58 4.80 10.20 -2.20
N VAL A 59 5.30 10.54 -3.39
CA VAL A 59 4.78 9.97 -4.64
C VAL A 59 5.35 8.57 -4.82
N ILE A 60 4.47 7.60 -5.04
CA ILE A 60 4.81 6.18 -5.20
C ILE A 60 3.94 5.60 -6.33
N GLU A 61 4.56 4.77 -7.17
CA GLU A 61 3.88 4.06 -8.23
C GLU A 61 3.11 2.86 -7.65
N MET A 62 1.79 2.83 -7.84
CA MET A 62 0.91 1.76 -7.37
C MET A 62 0.09 1.18 -8.53
N TYR A 63 -0.08 -0.14 -8.53
CA TYR A 63 -0.93 -0.84 -9.49
C TYR A 63 -2.32 -1.09 -8.89
N ILE A 64 -3.37 -0.85 -9.66
CA ILE A 64 -4.75 -1.15 -9.25
C ILE A 64 -5.03 -2.60 -9.64
N GLU A 65 -5.16 -3.49 -8.66
CA GLU A 65 -5.45 -4.90 -8.90
C GLU A 65 -6.94 -5.13 -9.10
N SER A 66 -7.76 -4.53 -8.24
CA SER A 66 -9.21 -4.65 -8.27
C SER A 66 -9.85 -3.31 -7.90
N VAL A 67 -11.02 -3.06 -8.46
CA VAL A 67 -11.88 -1.94 -8.06
C VAL A 67 -13.25 -2.54 -7.77
N ASP A 68 -13.59 -2.63 -6.49
CA ASP A 68 -14.91 -3.05 -6.05
C ASP A 68 -15.80 -1.81 -5.85
N GLY A 69 -16.93 -1.77 -6.56
CA GLY A 69 -17.92 -0.68 -6.47
C GLY A 69 -18.24 0.05 -7.78
N PHE A 70 -17.43 -0.11 -8.83
CA PHE A 70 -17.61 0.63 -10.11
C PHE A 70 -18.39 -0.15 -11.19
N GLN A 71 -18.86 -1.36 -10.92
CA GLN A 71 -19.66 -2.17 -11.85
C GLN A 71 -21.17 -2.02 -11.60
N GLY A 72 -21.72 -0.87 -11.95
CA GLY A 72 -23.07 -0.84 -12.54
C GLY A 72 -24.29 -0.60 -11.65
N GLU A 73 -24.14 -0.20 -10.38
CA GLU A 73 -25.25 0.40 -9.63
C GLU A 73 -24.71 1.51 -8.74
N GLY A 74 -24.81 2.75 -9.24
CA GLY A 74 -24.28 3.94 -8.59
C GLY A 74 -24.86 4.11 -7.18
N ASP A 75 -24.02 4.60 -6.26
CA ASP A 75 -24.36 5.15 -4.95
C ASP A 75 -25.72 4.71 -4.43
N PHE A 76 -25.76 3.56 -3.76
CA PHE A 76 -26.96 3.13 -3.05
C PHE A 76 -27.22 4.10 -1.89
N ILE A 77 -28.00 5.16 -2.12
CA ILE A 77 -28.50 6.04 -1.07
C ILE A 77 -29.55 5.26 -0.28
N SER A 78 -29.09 4.52 0.73
CA SER A 78 -29.93 4.00 1.80
C SER A 78 -30.46 5.18 2.63
N LYS A 79 -31.70 5.08 3.13
CA LYS A 79 -32.38 6.12 3.95
C LYS A 79 -31.65 6.49 5.26
N PHE A 80 -30.47 5.94 5.53
CA PHE A 80 -29.68 6.10 6.75
C PHE A 80 -28.31 6.76 6.57
N GLY A 81 -27.93 7.20 5.35
CA GLY A 81 -26.71 7.99 5.11
C GLY A 81 -25.83 7.47 3.96
N LEU A 82 -24.84 8.29 3.59
CA LEU A 82 -23.81 7.99 2.57
C LEU A 82 -22.96 6.80 3.06
N GLN A 83 -23.18 5.61 2.52
CA GLN A 83 -22.22 4.52 2.63
C GLN A 83 -21.28 4.61 1.43
N ILE A 84 -20.05 5.07 1.66
CA ILE A 84 -18.99 5.00 0.64
C ILE A 84 -18.60 3.52 0.53
N ARG A 85 -19.00 2.88 -0.56
CA ARG A 85 -18.73 1.46 -0.86
C ARG A 85 -17.52 1.25 -1.75
N ASP A 86 -16.89 2.33 -2.20
CA ASP A 86 -15.78 2.26 -3.14
C ASP A 86 -14.53 1.79 -2.39
N SER A 87 -14.11 0.56 -2.69
CA SER A 87 -12.87 -0.03 -2.23
C SER A 87 -11.96 -0.27 -3.43
N VAL A 88 -10.66 -0.07 -3.24
CA VAL A 88 -9.67 -0.32 -4.27
C VAL A 88 -8.52 -1.13 -3.68
N ASP A 89 -8.16 -2.20 -4.37
CA ASP A 89 -6.99 -3.00 -4.01
C ASP A 89 -5.79 -2.46 -4.77
N LEU A 90 -4.80 -2.01 -4.01
CA LEU A 90 -3.58 -1.39 -4.51
C LEU A 90 -2.37 -2.27 -4.21
N VAL A 91 -1.57 -2.51 -5.23
CA VAL A 91 -0.33 -3.27 -5.14
C VAL A 91 0.85 -2.33 -5.32
N VAL A 92 1.80 -2.40 -4.38
CA VAL A 92 3.04 -1.62 -4.40
C VAL A 92 4.24 -2.53 -4.22
N SER A 93 5.34 -2.24 -4.91
CA SER A 93 6.59 -2.95 -4.66
C SER A 93 7.19 -2.53 -3.31
N LYS A 94 7.46 -3.52 -2.45
CA LYS A 94 8.08 -3.30 -1.14
C LYS A 94 9.40 -2.53 -1.21
N LYS A 95 10.31 -2.94 -2.10
CA LYS A 95 11.61 -2.28 -2.30
C LYS A 95 11.44 -0.83 -2.75
N ARG A 96 10.47 -0.57 -3.64
CA ARG A 96 10.20 0.79 -4.10
C ARG A 96 9.62 1.66 -2.99
N PHE A 97 8.70 1.10 -2.20
CA PHE A 97 8.12 1.78 -1.03
C PHE A 97 9.21 2.17 -0.02
N GLU A 98 10.07 1.22 0.37
CA GLU A 98 11.20 1.48 1.27
C GLU A 98 12.15 2.55 0.71
N GLN A 99 12.41 2.55 -0.60
CA GLN A 99 13.23 3.58 -1.27
C GLN A 99 12.58 4.96 -1.31
N SER A 100 11.25 5.03 -1.43
CA SER A 100 10.52 6.30 -1.44
C SER A 100 10.51 6.98 -0.07
N LEU A 101 10.59 6.18 1.00
CA LEU A 101 10.48 6.62 2.39
C LEU A 101 11.82 6.63 3.12
N LEU A 102 12.95 6.68 2.40
CA LEU A 102 14.30 6.65 3.00
C LEU A 102 14.54 7.71 4.07
N TYR A 103 13.83 8.84 4.01
CA TYR A 103 13.92 9.91 5.01
C TYR A 103 12.98 9.70 6.22
N GLN A 104 12.01 8.79 6.14
CA GLN A 104 11.12 8.38 7.23
C GLN A 104 11.49 6.97 7.70
N SER A 105 12.58 6.89 8.47
CA SER A 105 13.25 5.66 8.93
C SER A 105 12.35 4.60 9.56
N ASP A 106 11.20 5.00 10.11
CA ASP A 106 10.31 4.12 10.86
C ASP A 106 9.25 3.43 9.97
N ILE A 107 9.03 3.91 8.75
CA ILE A 107 7.95 3.42 7.87
C ILE A 107 8.55 2.53 6.77
N LYS A 108 8.54 1.21 7.04
CA LYS A 108 9.03 0.20 6.07
C LYS A 108 7.92 -0.48 5.27
N VAL A 109 6.69 -0.42 5.79
CA VAL A 109 5.49 -0.95 5.17
C VAL A 109 4.36 0.06 5.33
N PRO A 110 3.39 0.10 4.40
CA PRO A 110 2.16 0.87 4.58
C PRO A 110 1.50 0.50 5.90
N ARG A 111 0.85 1.46 6.57
CA ARG A 111 0.16 1.21 7.83
C ARG A 111 -1.32 1.50 7.68
N GLU A 112 -2.12 0.75 8.41
CA GLU A 112 -3.55 0.99 8.50
C GLU A 112 -3.83 2.38 9.10
N GLY A 113 -4.79 3.09 8.51
CA GLY A 113 -5.14 4.47 8.84
C GLY A 113 -4.28 5.54 8.15
N ASP A 114 -3.27 5.16 7.36
CA ASP A 114 -2.61 6.09 6.45
C ASP A 114 -3.53 6.43 5.26
N LEU A 115 -3.21 7.50 4.54
CA LEU A 115 -3.99 7.95 3.40
C LEU A 115 -3.24 7.76 2.09
N ILE A 116 -4.01 7.49 1.03
CA ILE A 116 -3.54 7.45 -0.34
C ILE A 116 -4.37 8.44 -1.14
N TYR A 117 -3.72 9.44 -1.73
CA TYR A 117 -4.36 10.35 -2.65
C TYR A 117 -4.08 9.92 -4.09
N PHE A 118 -5.15 9.76 -4.87
CA PHE A 118 -5.06 9.42 -6.29
C PHE A 118 -5.32 10.66 -7.14
N PRO A 119 -4.29 11.27 -7.78
CA PRO A 119 -4.46 12.54 -8.49
C PRO A 119 -5.44 12.51 -9.67
N LEU A 120 -5.59 11.37 -10.34
CA LEU A 120 -6.46 11.24 -11.51
C LEU A 120 -7.94 11.27 -11.14
N SER A 121 -8.34 10.53 -10.09
CA SER A 121 -9.72 10.54 -9.59
C SER A 121 -10.00 11.68 -8.61
N LYS A 122 -8.93 12.34 -8.11
CA LYS A 122 -8.98 13.27 -6.97
C LYS A 122 -9.58 12.63 -5.70
N GLY A 123 -9.55 11.30 -5.64
CA GLY A 123 -10.01 10.51 -4.50
C GLY A 123 -8.96 10.44 -3.40
N LEU A 124 -9.42 10.49 -2.16
CA LEU A 124 -8.60 10.26 -0.97
C LEU A 124 -9.09 8.98 -0.31
N PHE A 125 -8.22 7.99 -0.22
CA PHE A 125 -8.52 6.68 0.32
C PHE A 125 -7.79 6.50 1.65
N GLU A 126 -8.42 5.80 2.59
CA GLU A 126 -7.81 5.40 3.85
C GLU A 126 -7.43 3.92 3.75
N ILE A 127 -6.21 3.58 4.14
CA ILE A 127 -5.75 2.20 4.18
C ILE A 127 -6.48 1.48 5.31
N LYS A 128 -7.42 0.61 4.98
CA LYS A 128 -8.16 -0.20 5.97
C LYS A 128 -7.44 -1.47 6.36
N PHE A 129 -6.70 -2.06 5.43
CA PHE A 129 -6.01 -3.32 5.64
C PHE A 129 -4.74 -3.36 4.79
N VAL A 130 -3.67 -3.93 5.35
CA VAL A 130 -2.42 -4.16 4.61
C VAL A 130 -2.12 -5.65 4.62
N GLU A 131 -2.26 -6.28 3.46
CA GLU A 131 -1.96 -7.70 3.31
C GLU A 131 -0.45 -7.94 3.19
N HIS A 132 0.06 -8.86 4.00
CA HIS A 132 1.46 -9.28 3.99
C HIS A 132 1.63 -10.77 3.67
N GLU A 133 0.52 -11.51 3.54
CA GLU A 133 0.46 -12.97 3.40
C GLU A 133 0.29 -13.38 1.93
N ASN A 134 1.34 -13.22 1.11
CA ASN A 134 1.43 -13.98 -0.14
C ASN A 134 2.80 -14.67 -0.24
N PRO A 135 3.03 -15.77 0.52
CA PRO A 135 4.33 -16.40 0.67
C PRO A 135 4.71 -17.31 -0.50
N PHE A 136 4.27 -17.02 -1.72
CA PHE A 136 4.79 -17.68 -2.92
C PHE A 136 5.98 -16.92 -3.50
N TYR A 137 7.05 -16.84 -2.70
CA TYR A 137 8.37 -16.55 -3.25
C TYR A 137 8.76 -17.75 -4.10
N GLN A 138 8.61 -17.66 -5.43
CA GLN A 138 9.06 -18.73 -6.35
C GLN A 138 10.55 -19.09 -6.14
N LEU A 139 11.33 -18.18 -5.54
CA LEU A 139 12.74 -18.36 -5.24
C LEU A 139 13.06 -18.42 -3.73
N GLY A 140 12.05 -18.58 -2.87
CA GLY A 140 12.17 -18.72 -1.40
C GLY A 140 12.85 -17.58 -0.66
#